data_AF-A0A160N3T3-F1
#
_entry.id   AF-A0A160N3T3-F1
#
_cell.length_a   1.000
_cell.length_b   1.000
_cell.length_c   1.000
_cell.angle_alpha   90.00
_cell.angle_beta   90.00
_cell.angle_gamma   90.00
#
_symmetry.space_group_name_H-M   'P 1'
#
loop_
_entity.id
_entity.type
_entity.pdbx_description
1 polymer ?
#
loop_
_entity_poly.entity_id
_entity_poly.type
_entity_poly.pdbx_seq_one_letter_code
_entity_poly.pdbx_strand_id
1 'polypeptide(L)'
;MMPMMPSAAIAPKVAPAGLAHVQAGQARTRRSVLSLARAIEPDACAVLLWYDTVGIDELWGRTARELVDAGQGRRVLGFLAEVASGRRD
;
A
#
# COMPACT_ATOMS: atom_id res chain seq x y z
N MET A 1 -21.51 22.52 36.50
CA MET A 1 -20.48 23.43 35.97
C MET A 1 -19.49 22.59 35.17
N MET A 2 -19.58 22.60 33.84
CA MET A 2 -18.68 21.88 32.92
C MET A 2 -18.07 22.93 31.98
N PRO A 3 -16.74 23.12 31.94
CA PRO A 3 -16.15 24.07 31.00
C PRO A 3 -16.12 23.52 29.57
N MET A 4 -16.59 24.38 28.67
CA MET A 4 -16.56 24.25 27.22
C MET A 4 -15.14 24.08 26.69
N MET A 5 -15.00 23.24 25.66
CA MET A 5 -13.82 23.17 24.79
C MET A 5 -13.63 24.52 24.06
N PRO A 6 -12.42 25.11 24.01
CA PRO A 6 -12.15 26.23 23.13
C PRO A 6 -11.97 25.73 21.68
N SER A 7 -12.80 26.29 20.80
CA SER A 7 -12.66 26.21 19.34
C SER A 7 -11.37 26.92 18.92
N ALA A 8 -10.43 26.18 18.33
CA ALA A 8 -9.17 26.72 17.83
C ALA A 8 -9.16 26.70 16.29
N ALA A 9 -9.29 27.90 15.73
CA ALA A 9 -8.73 28.39 14.47
C ALA A 9 -8.33 27.35 13.40
N ILE A 10 -9.15 27.23 12.36
CA ILE A 10 -8.72 26.65 11.09
C ILE A 10 -7.94 27.74 10.33
N ALA A 11 -6.61 27.64 10.35
CA ALA A 11 -5.73 28.36 9.42
C ALA A 11 -5.10 27.32 8.46
N PRO A 12 -5.07 27.57 7.13
CA PRO A 12 -4.51 26.62 6.18
C PRO A 12 -2.98 26.74 6.22
N LYS A 13 -2.31 25.86 6.97
CA LYS A 13 -0.85 25.88 7.11
C LYS A 13 -0.22 24.73 6.34
N VAL A 14 0.12 25.05 5.08
CA VAL A 14 1.08 24.38 4.19
C VAL A 14 0.75 22.92 3.83
N ALA A 15 0.25 22.70 2.61
CA ALA A 15 0.32 21.38 1.99
C ALA A 15 1.81 20.98 1.85
N PRO A 16 2.26 19.81 2.36
CA PRO A 16 3.67 19.46 2.31
C PRO A 16 4.01 18.91 0.93
N ALA A 17 4.92 19.55 0.21
CA ALA A 17 5.50 19.02 -1.02
C ALA A 17 6.11 17.60 -0.83
N GLY A 18 6.51 17.26 0.41
CA GLY A 18 6.95 15.91 0.79
C GLY A 18 5.85 14.85 0.72
N LEU A 19 4.59 15.18 1.01
CA LEU A 19 3.48 14.22 0.91
C LEU A 19 3.17 13.87 -0.54
N ALA A 20 3.22 14.85 -1.45
CA ALA A 20 2.98 14.62 -2.87
C ALA A 20 4.04 13.68 -3.49
N HIS A 21 5.31 13.85 -3.12
CA HIS A 21 6.39 12.98 -3.60
C HIS A 21 6.28 11.55 -3.05
N VAL A 22 5.93 11.42 -1.76
CA VAL A 22 5.68 10.13 -1.11
C VAL A 22 4.47 9.43 -1.73
N GLN A 23 3.37 10.15 -1.97
CA GLN A 23 2.18 9.61 -2.63
C GLN A 23 2.43 9.21 -4.08
N ALA A 24 3.22 9.98 -4.83
CA ALA A 24 3.62 9.62 -6.19
C ALA A 24 4.49 8.36 -6.21
N GLY A 25 5.39 8.21 -5.23
CA GLY A 25 6.17 6.99 -5.01
C GLY A 25 5.27 5.79 -4.73
N GLN A 26 4.32 5.92 -3.81
CA GLN A 26 3.36 4.86 -3.46
C GLN A 26 2.47 4.48 -4.64
N ALA A 27 1.97 5.45 -5.42
CA ALA A 27 1.16 5.19 -6.61
C ALA A 27 1.95 4.40 -7.68
N ARG A 28 3.22 4.75 -7.88
CA ARG A 28 4.11 3.98 -8.78
C ARG A 28 4.31 2.57 -8.25
N THR A 29 4.60 2.41 -6.96
CA THR A 29 4.83 1.10 -6.36
C THR A 29 3.57 0.24 -6.41
N ARG A 30 2.39 0.78 -6.12
CA ARG A 30 1.09 0.10 -6.29
C ARG A 30 0.93 -0.42 -7.71
N ARG A 31 1.17 0.42 -8.72
CA ARG A 31 1.08 0.01 -10.13
C ARG A 31 2.03 -1.14 -10.45
N SER A 32 3.26 -1.11 -9.94
CA SER A 32 4.22 -2.20 -10.14
C SER A 32 3.79 -3.49 -9.45
N VAL A 33 3.27 -3.42 -8.22
CA VAL A 33 2.75 -4.58 -7.48
C VAL A 33 1.60 -5.23 -8.24
N LEU A 34 0.60 -4.43 -8.65
CA LEU A 34 -0.53 -4.93 -9.41
C LEU A 34 -0.09 -5.52 -10.76
N SER A 35 0.84 -4.87 -11.46
CA SER A 35 1.35 -5.39 -12.73
C SER A 35 2.03 -6.75 -12.58
N LEU A 36 2.78 -6.97 -11.51
CA LEU A 36 3.46 -8.24 -11.27
C LEU A 36 2.48 -9.32 -10.79
N ALA A 37 1.55 -8.97 -9.90
CA ALA A 37 0.49 -9.88 -9.47
C ALA A 37 -0.38 -10.34 -10.65
N ARG A 38 -0.68 -9.45 -11.61
CA ARG A 38 -1.38 -9.76 -12.86
C ARG A 38 -0.64 -10.74 -13.78
N ALA A 39 0.68 -10.81 -13.67
CA ALA A 39 1.49 -11.77 -14.42
C ALA A 39 1.42 -13.18 -13.81
N ILE A 40 1.10 -13.28 -12.52
CA ILE A 40 0.90 -14.55 -11.79
C ILE A 40 -0.56 -14.99 -11.91
N GLU A 41 -1.50 -14.10 -11.61
CA GLU A 41 -2.94 -14.33 -11.66
C GLU A 41 -3.61 -13.41 -12.71
N PRO A 42 -4.07 -13.96 -13.85
CA PRO A 42 -4.68 -13.22 -14.95
C PRO A 42 -6.14 -12.81 -14.72
N ASP A 43 -6.77 -13.06 -13.56
CA ASP A 43 -8.05 -12.45 -13.15
C ASP A 43 -7.87 -11.12 -12.37
N ALA A 44 -8.49 -10.05 -12.87
CA ALA A 44 -8.19 -8.70 -12.38
C ALA A 44 -8.88 -8.41 -11.06
N CYS A 45 -10.06 -9.00 -10.87
CA CYS A 45 -10.84 -8.89 -9.65
C CYS A 45 -10.14 -9.64 -8.52
N ALA A 46 -9.61 -10.84 -8.79
CA ALA A 46 -8.84 -11.64 -7.85
C ALA A 46 -7.57 -10.90 -7.39
N VAL A 47 -6.82 -10.29 -8.32
CA VAL A 47 -5.62 -9.50 -7.97
C VAL A 47 -5.97 -8.29 -7.11
N LEU A 48 -7.04 -7.56 -7.44
CA LEU A 48 -7.46 -6.41 -6.63
C LEU A 48 -7.96 -6.85 -5.24
N LEU A 49 -8.74 -7.93 -5.18
CA LEU A 49 -9.22 -8.49 -3.93
C LEU A 49 -8.05 -8.93 -3.05
N TRP A 50 -7.08 -9.66 -3.60
CA TRP A 50 -5.86 -10.05 -2.91
C TRP A 50 -5.10 -8.84 -2.38
N TYR A 51 -4.89 -7.83 -3.21
CA TYR A 51 -4.14 -6.63 -2.85
C TYR A 51 -4.73 -5.90 -1.64
N ASP A 52 -6.06 -5.83 -1.55
CA ASP A 52 -6.79 -5.10 -0.52
C ASP A 52 -7.13 -5.94 0.72
N THR A 53 -7.23 -7.28 0.62
CA THR A 53 -7.86 -8.10 1.68
C THR A 53 -7.06 -9.29 2.17
N VAL A 54 -6.09 -9.78 1.40
CA VAL A 54 -5.35 -10.99 1.77
C VAL A 54 -4.05 -10.59 2.47
N GLY A 55 -3.92 -11.00 3.73
CA GLY A 55 -2.68 -10.87 4.48
C GLY A 55 -1.60 -11.79 3.90
N ILE A 56 -0.38 -11.27 3.79
CA ILE A 56 0.79 -12.05 3.35
C ILE A 56 1.53 -12.47 4.62
N ASP A 57 1.45 -13.75 4.99
CA ASP A 57 1.94 -14.27 6.27
C ASP A 57 3.44 -13.98 6.48
N GLU A 58 4.27 -14.17 5.45
CA GLU A 58 5.70 -13.89 5.52
C GLU A 58 6.04 -12.40 5.58
N LEU A 59 5.05 -11.55 5.32
CA LEU A 59 5.11 -10.11 5.52
C LEU A 59 4.25 -9.69 6.72
N TRP A 60 4.31 -10.48 7.78
CA TRP A 60 3.66 -10.24 9.08
C TRP A 60 2.13 -10.20 9.01
N GLY A 61 1.54 -10.97 8.09
CA GLY A 61 0.09 -11.04 7.88
C GLY A 61 -0.51 -9.75 7.32
N ARG A 62 0.31 -8.82 6.80
CA ARG A 62 -0.17 -7.55 6.25
C ARG A 62 -0.56 -7.69 4.79
N THR A 63 -1.56 -6.92 4.38
CA THR A 63 -1.97 -6.83 2.98
C THR A 63 -0.93 -6.10 2.14
N ALA A 64 -0.93 -6.37 0.83
CA ALA A 64 -0.07 -5.65 -0.10
C ALA A 64 -0.33 -4.13 -0.06
N ARG A 65 -1.60 -3.72 0.10
CA ARG A 65 -1.97 -2.31 0.27
C ARG A 65 -1.31 -1.67 1.47
N GLU A 66 -1.46 -2.26 2.65
CA GLU A 66 -0.89 -1.70 3.89
C GLU A 66 0.63 -1.57 3.79
N LEU A 67 1.29 -2.52 3.14
CA LEU A 67 2.74 -2.48 2.93
C LEU A 67 3.14 -1.39 1.93
N VAL A 68 2.38 -1.17 0.86
CA VAL A 68 2.65 -0.08 -0.10
C VAL A 68 2.43 1.28 0.56
N ASP A 69 1.32 1.45 1.29
CA ASP A 69 0.98 2.70 1.99
C ASP A 69 2.02 3.02 3.08
N ALA A 70 2.60 2.00 3.71
CA ALA A 70 3.71 2.12 4.66
C ALA A 70 5.09 2.34 4.00
N GLY A 71 5.17 2.46 2.66
CA GLY A 71 6.43 2.62 1.92
C GLY A 71 7.28 1.34 1.81
N GLN A 72 6.73 0.20 2.20
CA GLN A 72 7.39 -1.11 2.18
C GLN A 72 7.10 -1.93 0.91
N GLY A 73 6.49 -1.34 -0.12
CA GLY A 73 6.09 -2.08 -1.32
C GLY A 73 7.22 -2.76 -2.09
N ARG A 74 8.49 -2.38 -1.87
CA ARG A 74 9.65 -3.16 -2.36
C ARG A 74 9.68 -4.60 -1.82
N ARG A 75 9.23 -4.83 -0.59
CA ARG A 75 9.14 -6.18 -0.01
C ARG A 75 8.07 -7.01 -0.72
N VAL A 76 6.91 -6.39 -1.01
CA VAL A 76 5.83 -7.03 -1.78
C VAL A 76 6.30 -7.39 -3.19
N LEU A 77 7.03 -6.50 -3.85
CA LEU A 77 7.61 -6.78 -5.18
C LEU A 77 8.61 -7.94 -5.14
N GLY A 78 9.47 -8.00 -4.12
CA GLY A 78 10.40 -9.12 -3.93
C GLY A 78 9.66 -10.44 -3.71
N PHE A 79 8.66 -10.44 -2.83
CA PHE A 79 7.81 -11.60 -2.58
C PHE A 79 7.15 -12.11 -3.88
N LEU A 80 6.49 -11.23 -4.63
CA LEU A 80 5.83 -11.60 -5.89
C LEU A 80 6.83 -12.09 -6.95
N ALA A 81 8.05 -11.57 -6.98
CA ALA A 81 9.08 -12.05 -7.91
C ALA A 81 9.52 -13.48 -7.58
N GLU A 82 9.61 -13.83 -6.29
CA GLU A 82 9.90 -15.20 -5.86
C GLU A 82 8.76 -16.15 -6.23
N VAL A 83 7.50 -15.77 -5.99
CA VAL A 83 6.32 -16.55 -6.38
C VAL A 83 6.26 -16.74 -7.90
N ALA A 84 6.43 -15.67 -8.69
CA ALA A 84 6.43 -15.75 -10.15
C ALA A 84 7.53 -16.65 -10.71
N SER A 85 8.62 -16.84 -9.96
CA SER A 85 9.72 -17.73 -10.36
C SER A 85 9.54 -19.19 -9.91
N GLY A 86 8.44 -19.51 -9.23
CA GLY A 86 8.18 -20.84 -8.66
C GLY A 86 9.12 -21.22 -7.51
N ARG A 87 9.88 -20.25 -6.96
CA ARG A 87 10.69 -20.45 -5.75
C ARG A 87 9.86 -20.37 -4.47
N ARG A 88 8.57 -20.04 -4.61
CA ARG A 88 7.61 -19.89 -3.54
C ARG A 88 6.19 -20.18 -4.06
N ASP A 89 5.36 -20.74 -3.19
CA ASP A 89 3.91 -20.91 -3.35
C ASP A 89 3.17 -19.97 -2.38
#